data_AF-A0A377JKH3-F1
#
_entry.id   AF-A0A377JKH3-F1
#
_cell.length_a   1.000
_cell.length_b   1.000
_cell.length_c   1.000
_cell.angle_alpha   90.00
_cell.angle_beta   90.00
_cell.angle_gamma   90.00
#
_symmetry.space_group_name_H-M   'P 1'
#
loop_
_entity.id
_entity.type
_entity.pdbx_description
1 polymer ?
#
loop_
_entity_poly.entity_id
_entity_poly.type
_entity_poly.pdbx_seq_one_letter_code
_entity_poly.pdbx_strand_id
1 'polypeptide(L)'
;MNVILSVLKFCCKALNFIRNLVMNFVFLLFVLALIVLASLFSDGKKNQVLSGDQGALYLNLTGYLADNTEDMLSWQEEFQRLNNEKVSYKYSTFDVVQSILSAKDDERIRGLVLNLNDFEGGDLPSLEYVGKAIQSFKESEKPVIAYADNYTQAQYFLASFADDIYLNLIGQVGIQGLRQENLYFKSMLEKLEITPHIFRVGTYKSAVEPFLRDDMSPEAKANMQKWLGGMWQNYMQTLMVNRHITANDVLPNAQKYISDLKALKGDEMAYVKKRQLVTQFATRLDLDKKLTALFGQGEEGKAKLVDFEDYLSDLGDRFSVDPNEKNIVAVVNVEGTIIDGESDEESAGGDTIAKLLRQAYDNEKVKAVVLRVNSPGGSAFASEIIRQETENLQKAGKPVVVSMGGMAASGGYWISSTADYIVADKNTITGSIGIFALFPTFENTIKKMGMSTDGVATTDIAETSALSPLSKNTQDIYQLSIENGYDRFLDVVSRGRQLSKDKVDKIAQGQVWLGQDAQKNGLVDELGDIDIAIDKVVALVNQHPDKYMDNFSVQWLVDEDNSFLAKLDRKLKQKGQALLTNWLGLPQEVHQVKKQLNVLTKFNDPKGQYLYCLNCGSVK
;
A
#
# COMPACT_ATOMS: atom_id res chain seq x y z
N MET A 1 71.48 -7.70 -11.53
CA MET A 1 71.08 -7.24 -10.18
C MET A 1 69.66 -6.65 -10.15
N ASN A 2 69.30 -5.75 -11.08
CA ASN A 2 67.98 -5.10 -11.10
C ASN A 2 66.79 -6.04 -11.35
N VAL A 3 66.95 -7.10 -12.17
CA VAL A 3 65.87 -8.08 -12.44
C VAL A 3 65.53 -8.90 -11.19
N ILE A 4 66.54 -9.37 -10.47
CA ILE A 4 66.38 -10.15 -9.23
C ILE A 4 65.69 -9.30 -8.14
N LEU A 5 66.07 -8.03 -8.01
CA LEU A 5 65.43 -7.08 -7.10
C LEU A 5 63.97 -6.79 -7.48
N SER A 6 63.64 -6.76 -8.78
CA SER A 6 62.26 -6.58 -9.27
C SER A 6 61.40 -7.79 -8.97
N VAL A 7 61.92 -9.00 -9.18
CA VAL A 7 61.22 -10.27 -8.87
C VAL A 7 60.96 -10.37 -7.36
N LEU A 8 61.96 -10.06 -6.52
CA LEU A 8 61.79 -10.04 -5.06
C LEU A 8 60.74 -9.01 -4.61
N LYS A 9 60.73 -7.81 -5.20
CA LYS A 9 59.69 -6.78 -4.91
C LYS A 9 58.30 -7.25 -5.33
N PHE A 10 58.16 -7.94 -6.46
CA PHE A 10 56.90 -8.51 -6.91
C PHE A 10 56.41 -9.61 -5.95
N CYS A 11 57.28 -10.54 -5.57
CA CYS A 11 56.95 -11.60 -4.60
C CYS A 11 56.53 -11.02 -3.24
N CYS A 12 57.21 -9.98 -2.74
CA CYS A 12 56.81 -9.30 -1.50
C CYS A 12 55.45 -8.59 -1.62
N LYS A 13 55.17 -7.93 -2.76
CA LYS A 13 53.85 -7.33 -3.01
C LYS A 13 52.75 -8.38 -3.10
N ALA A 14 53.02 -9.51 -3.77
CA ALA A 14 52.09 -10.63 -3.86
C ALA A 14 51.81 -11.26 -2.49
N LEU A 15 52.83 -11.46 -1.66
CA LEU A 15 52.68 -11.95 -0.29
C LEU A 15 51.87 -10.98 0.59
N ASN A 16 52.13 -9.68 0.51
CA ASN A 16 51.34 -8.69 1.25
C ASN A 16 49.90 -8.62 0.75
N PHE A 17 49.68 -8.75 -0.55
CA PHE A 17 48.34 -8.83 -1.13
C PHE A 17 47.59 -10.07 -0.63
N ILE A 18 48.21 -11.25 -0.69
CA ILE A 18 47.61 -12.51 -0.19
C ILE A 18 47.34 -12.40 1.31
N ARG A 19 48.28 -11.87 2.10
CA ARG A 19 48.10 -11.68 3.54
C ARG A 19 46.92 -10.76 3.84
N ASN A 20 46.83 -9.62 3.15
CA ASN A 20 45.72 -8.69 3.34
C ASN A 20 44.39 -9.30 2.87
N LEU A 21 44.40 -10.05 1.77
CA LEU A 21 43.21 -10.75 1.27
C LEU A 21 42.72 -11.81 2.26
N VAL A 22 43.62 -12.62 2.82
CA VAL A 22 43.28 -13.63 3.82
C VAL A 22 42.82 -12.99 5.13
N MET A 23 43.52 -11.95 5.62
CA MET A 23 43.11 -11.24 6.85
C MET A 23 41.74 -10.58 6.70
N ASN A 24 41.47 -9.96 5.54
CA ASN A 24 40.15 -9.37 5.26
C ASN A 24 39.07 -10.44 5.12
N PHE A 25 39.38 -11.59 4.52
CA PHE A 25 38.45 -12.72 4.40
C PHE A 25 38.13 -13.34 5.76
N VAL A 26 39.13 -13.57 6.61
CA VAL A 26 38.95 -14.06 7.99
C VAL A 26 38.18 -13.04 8.83
N PHE A 27 38.48 -11.75 8.69
CA PHE A 27 37.74 -10.68 9.36
C PHE A 27 36.27 -10.66 8.92
N LEU A 28 35.98 -10.80 7.63
CA LEU A 28 34.61 -10.92 7.11
C LEU A 28 33.89 -12.15 7.69
N LEU A 29 34.56 -13.31 7.76
CA LEU A 29 33.99 -14.50 8.38
C LEU A 29 33.73 -14.32 9.88
N PHE A 30 34.63 -13.63 10.59
CA PHE A 30 34.45 -13.32 12.01
C PHE A 30 33.29 -12.36 12.24
N VAL A 31 33.16 -11.31 11.42
CA VAL A 31 32.01 -10.39 11.46
C VAL A 31 30.71 -11.13 11.12
N LEU A 32 30.70 -11.99 10.10
CA LEU A 32 29.55 -12.85 9.79
C LEU A 32 29.21 -13.78 10.95
N ALA A 33 30.20 -14.39 11.60
CA ALA A 33 29.99 -15.24 12.77
C ALA A 33 29.45 -14.45 13.96
N LEU A 34 29.92 -13.21 14.19
CA LEU A 34 29.37 -12.32 15.20
C LEU A 34 27.95 -11.88 14.89
N ILE A 35 27.61 -11.63 13.61
CA ILE A 35 26.23 -11.32 13.18
C ILE A 35 25.33 -12.54 13.41
N VAL A 36 25.78 -13.74 13.09
CA VAL A 36 25.03 -14.99 13.33
C VAL A 36 24.89 -15.27 14.83
N LEU A 37 25.94 -15.04 15.63
CA LEU A 37 25.86 -15.13 17.10
C LEU A 37 24.89 -14.08 17.65
N ALA A 38 24.98 -12.83 17.20
CA ALA A 38 24.07 -11.76 17.59
C ALA A 38 22.63 -12.07 17.16
N SER A 39 22.41 -12.69 15.99
CA SER A 39 21.06 -13.12 15.57
C SER A 39 20.54 -14.28 16.41
N LEU A 40 21.39 -15.25 16.77
CA LEU A 40 21.02 -16.36 17.67
C LEU A 40 20.70 -15.86 19.09
N PHE A 41 21.33 -14.77 19.55
CA PHE A 41 20.99 -14.12 20.81
C PHE A 41 19.84 -13.10 20.69
N SER A 42 19.54 -12.62 19.48
CA SER A 42 18.42 -11.71 19.19
C SER A 42 17.10 -12.46 18.92
N ASP A 43 17.15 -13.75 18.59
CA ASP A 43 15.95 -14.62 18.48
C ASP A 43 15.24 -14.83 19.84
N GLY A 44 15.84 -14.30 20.91
CA GLY A 44 15.15 -14.01 22.15
C GLY A 44 14.28 -12.75 22.05
N LYS A 45 13.37 -12.64 21.06
CA LYS A 45 12.09 -11.99 21.35
C LYS A 45 11.50 -12.85 22.46
N LYS A 46 11.71 -12.46 23.72
CA LYS A 46 10.97 -13.06 24.82
C LYS A 46 9.51 -12.85 24.44
N ASN A 47 8.79 -13.90 24.10
CA ASN A 47 7.34 -13.91 24.14
C ASN A 47 7.00 -13.54 25.58
N GLN A 48 6.84 -12.24 25.82
CA GLN A 48 6.62 -11.71 27.14
C GLN A 48 5.16 -11.99 27.42
N VAL A 49 4.90 -13.15 28.00
CA VAL A 49 3.55 -13.55 28.39
C VAL A 49 3.01 -12.48 29.33
N LEU A 50 2.07 -11.67 28.84
CA LEU A 50 1.52 -10.56 29.59
C LEU A 50 0.66 -11.14 30.71
N SER A 51 0.90 -10.71 31.96
CA SER A 51 0.18 -11.23 33.12
C SER A 51 -0.23 -10.10 34.07
N GLY A 52 -1.42 -10.23 34.67
CA GLY A 52 -1.99 -9.21 35.55
C GLY A 52 -2.48 -7.96 34.81
N ASP A 53 -2.86 -6.93 35.59
CA ASP A 53 -3.36 -5.64 35.10
C ASP A 53 -2.28 -4.86 34.32
N GLN A 54 -2.48 -4.72 33.01
CA GLN A 54 -1.60 -4.02 32.07
C GLN A 54 -1.99 -2.55 31.87
N GLY A 55 -3.05 -2.06 32.50
CA GLY A 55 -3.52 -0.68 32.29
C GLY A 55 -4.20 -0.52 30.94
N ALA A 56 -3.66 0.24 29.99
CA ALA A 56 -4.27 0.44 28.67
C ALA A 56 -3.38 -0.05 27.53
N LEU A 57 -4.01 -0.54 26.46
CA LEU A 57 -3.33 -0.79 25.18
C LEU A 57 -2.91 0.56 24.60
N TYR A 58 -1.63 0.71 24.29
CA TYR A 58 -1.03 1.94 23.81
C TYR A 58 -0.61 1.80 22.34
N LEU A 59 -1.37 2.47 21.47
CA LEU A 59 -1.11 2.51 20.04
C LEU A 59 -0.23 3.72 19.71
N ASN A 60 1.09 3.48 19.65
CA ASN A 60 2.16 4.45 19.37
C ASN A 60 2.79 4.23 17.98
N LEU A 61 1.95 4.14 16.95
CA LEU A 61 2.37 3.84 15.58
C LEU A 61 3.29 4.94 15.02
N THR A 62 4.56 4.59 14.81
CA THR A 62 5.59 5.49 14.26
C THR A 62 5.75 5.22 12.75
N GLY A 63 4.73 5.55 11.95
CA GLY A 63 4.70 5.20 10.53
C GLY A 63 3.28 5.18 9.96
N TYR A 64 3.04 4.39 8.92
CA TYR A 64 1.75 4.36 8.21
C TYR A 64 1.11 2.97 8.18
N LEU A 65 -0.20 2.95 7.96
CA LEU A 65 -0.99 1.73 7.78
C LEU A 65 -0.85 1.18 6.36
N ALA A 66 -0.74 -0.13 6.25
CA ALA A 66 -0.69 -0.86 4.99
C ALA A 66 -1.30 -2.25 5.12
N ASP A 67 -1.54 -2.94 4.01
CA ASP A 67 -2.15 -4.28 4.07
C ASP A 67 -1.10 -5.35 4.47
N ASN A 68 0.09 -5.33 3.86
CA ASN A 68 1.18 -6.24 4.22
C ASN A 68 2.08 -5.66 5.32
N THR A 69 2.60 -6.54 6.18
CA THR A 69 3.72 -6.22 7.07
C THR A 69 5.03 -6.16 6.27
N GLU A 70 5.97 -5.33 6.72
CA GLU A 70 7.37 -5.45 6.29
C GLU A 70 8.10 -6.43 7.23
N ASP A 71 9.03 -7.23 6.70
CA ASP A 71 9.98 -7.97 7.53
C ASP A 71 10.81 -6.93 8.31
N MET A 72 10.41 -6.58 9.54
CA MET A 72 11.03 -5.53 10.39
C MET A 72 12.53 -5.73 10.65
N LEU A 73 13.12 -6.86 10.21
CA LEU A 73 14.54 -7.17 10.29
C LEU A 73 15.33 -6.52 9.14
N SER A 74 15.00 -5.27 8.83
CA SER A 74 15.76 -4.41 7.95
C SER A 74 16.93 -3.83 8.75
N TRP A 75 18.13 -4.40 8.60
CA TRP A 75 19.35 -3.88 9.24
C TRP A 75 19.56 -2.38 9.00
N GLN A 76 19.01 -1.83 7.90
CA GLN A 76 19.07 -0.42 7.58
C GLN A 76 18.28 0.43 8.57
N GLU A 77 17.07 -0.01 8.95
CA GLU A 77 16.25 0.65 9.98
C GLU A 77 16.94 0.60 11.34
N GLU A 78 17.57 -0.53 11.69
CA GLU A 78 18.34 -0.65 12.93
C GLU A 78 19.55 0.30 12.94
N PHE A 79 20.25 0.45 11.81
CA PHE A 79 21.30 1.47 11.68
C PHE A 79 20.78 2.91 11.79
N GLN A 80 19.60 3.20 11.24
CA GLN A 80 18.95 4.52 11.36
C GLN A 80 18.52 4.81 12.80
N ARG A 81 17.95 3.82 13.50
CA ARG A 81 17.65 3.88 14.94
C ARG A 81 18.90 4.20 15.76
N LEU A 82 20.01 3.51 15.52
CA LEU A 82 21.28 3.76 16.21
C LEU A 82 21.83 5.18 15.98
N ASN A 83 21.48 5.80 14.85
CA ASN A 83 21.82 7.18 14.52
C ASN A 83 20.79 8.21 14.99
N ASN A 84 19.77 7.81 15.78
CA ASN A 84 18.64 8.65 16.20
C ASN A 84 17.85 9.27 15.03
N GLU A 85 17.84 8.63 13.86
CA GLU A 85 16.98 9.05 12.75
C GLU A 85 15.56 8.52 12.97
N LYS A 86 14.55 9.32 12.62
CA LYS A 86 13.14 8.89 12.68
C LYS A 86 12.91 7.86 11.58
N VAL A 87 12.59 6.64 11.98
CA VAL A 87 12.23 5.54 11.09
C VAL A 87 10.71 5.49 10.97
N SER A 88 10.21 5.44 9.74
CA SER A 88 8.79 5.24 9.43
C SER A 88 8.57 3.76 9.14
N TYR A 89 7.75 3.09 9.96
CA TYR A 89 7.42 1.67 9.77
C TYR A 89 6.13 1.47 8.99
N LYS A 90 6.06 0.34 8.30
CA LYS A 90 4.85 -0.19 7.68
C LYS A 90 4.10 -1.07 8.69
N TYR A 91 3.03 -0.53 9.28
CA TYR A 91 2.16 -1.29 10.20
C TYR A 91 1.03 -1.95 9.43
N SER A 92 0.80 -3.25 9.66
CA SER A 92 -0.37 -3.88 9.04
C SER A 92 -1.65 -3.39 9.70
N THR A 93 -2.60 -2.93 8.88
CA THR A 93 -3.94 -2.53 9.33
C THR A 93 -4.64 -3.66 10.08
N PHE A 94 -4.46 -4.91 9.65
CA PHE A 94 -5.11 -6.07 10.25
C PHE A 94 -4.56 -6.40 11.64
N ASP A 95 -3.25 -6.25 11.85
CA ASP A 95 -2.63 -6.45 13.17
C ASP A 95 -3.09 -5.38 14.16
N VAL A 96 -3.19 -4.13 13.71
CA VAL A 96 -3.75 -3.03 14.52
C VAL A 96 -5.20 -3.33 14.91
N VAL A 97 -6.04 -3.75 13.95
CA VAL A 97 -7.44 -4.09 14.22
C VAL A 97 -7.55 -5.31 15.15
N GLN A 98 -6.78 -6.37 14.90
CA GLN A 98 -6.77 -7.57 15.74
C GLN A 98 -6.39 -7.23 17.18
N SER A 99 -5.37 -6.39 17.39
CA SER A 99 -4.97 -5.94 18.72
C SER A 99 -6.08 -5.16 19.43
N ILE A 100 -6.76 -4.24 18.74
CA ILE A 100 -7.88 -3.48 19.32
C ILE A 100 -9.05 -4.41 19.67
N LEU A 101 -9.44 -5.30 18.75
CA LEU A 101 -10.55 -6.23 18.98
C LEU A 101 -10.24 -7.23 20.09
N SER A 102 -9.01 -7.73 20.17
CA SER A 102 -8.61 -8.64 21.25
C SER A 102 -8.58 -7.91 22.60
N ALA A 103 -8.12 -6.66 22.63
CA ALA A 103 -8.10 -5.84 23.84
C ALA A 103 -9.50 -5.48 24.37
N LYS A 104 -10.53 -5.51 23.51
CA LYS A 104 -11.93 -5.31 23.91
C LYS A 104 -12.33 -6.30 25.00
N ASP A 105 -12.05 -7.59 24.78
CA ASP A 105 -12.47 -8.68 25.66
C ASP A 105 -11.38 -9.11 26.68
N ASP A 106 -10.17 -8.57 26.57
CA ASP A 106 -9.07 -8.86 27.50
C ASP A 106 -9.23 -8.12 28.84
N GLU A 107 -9.41 -8.86 29.94
CA GLU A 107 -9.50 -8.33 31.29
C GLU A 107 -8.22 -7.63 31.78
N ARG A 108 -7.07 -7.92 31.17
CA ARG A 108 -5.79 -7.26 31.47
C ARG A 108 -5.77 -5.81 30.98
N ILE A 109 -6.61 -5.48 30.00
CA ILE A 109 -6.69 -4.17 29.36
C ILE A 109 -7.93 -3.41 29.86
N ARG A 110 -7.71 -2.23 30.43
CA ARG A 110 -8.75 -1.33 30.98
C ARG A 110 -9.06 -0.13 30.09
N GLY A 111 -8.37 0.07 28.98
CA GLY A 111 -8.60 1.19 28.07
C GLY A 111 -7.71 1.14 26.84
N LEU A 112 -7.93 2.09 25.93
CA LEU A 112 -7.17 2.26 24.70
C LEU A 112 -6.61 3.69 24.65
N VAL A 113 -5.31 3.83 24.38
CA VAL A 113 -4.63 5.12 24.26
C VAL A 113 -3.96 5.21 22.90
N LEU A 114 -4.39 6.18 22.08
CA LEU A 114 -3.86 6.48 20.76
C LEU A 114 -2.86 7.64 20.87
N ASN A 115 -1.57 7.37 20.76
CA ASN A 115 -0.56 8.40 20.53
C ASN A 115 -0.34 8.57 19.03
N LEU A 116 -0.81 9.69 18.50
CA LEU A 116 -0.81 9.94 17.07
C LEU A 116 0.28 10.93 16.62
N ASN A 117 1.23 11.30 17.50
CA ASN A 117 2.28 12.27 17.16
C ASN A 117 3.13 11.84 15.96
N ASP A 118 3.48 10.55 15.90
CA ASP A 118 4.38 10.00 14.88
C ASP A 118 3.66 9.17 13.82
N PHE A 119 2.33 9.11 13.87
CA PHE A 119 1.51 8.41 12.89
C PHE A 119 1.43 9.20 11.58
N GLU A 120 1.85 8.60 10.48
CA GLU A 120 1.95 9.23 9.17
C GLU A 120 0.67 9.11 8.33
N GLY A 121 -0.23 8.18 8.68
CA GLY A 121 -1.54 8.02 8.05
C GLY A 121 -1.79 6.63 7.45
N GLY A 122 -2.76 6.58 6.55
CA GLY A 122 -3.18 5.38 5.81
C GLY A 122 -4.21 5.80 4.76
N ASP A 123 -4.56 4.89 3.84
CA ASP A 123 -5.71 5.14 2.96
C ASP A 123 -7.02 5.20 3.79
N LEU A 124 -8.02 5.94 3.28
CA LEU A 124 -9.24 6.20 4.03
C LEU A 124 -10.01 4.92 4.40
N PRO A 125 -10.16 3.91 3.52
CA PRO A 125 -10.71 2.60 3.90
C PRO A 125 -9.98 1.94 5.08
N SER A 126 -8.64 1.94 5.09
CA SER A 126 -7.84 1.39 6.21
C SER A 126 -8.06 2.16 7.51
N LEU A 127 -8.14 3.50 7.45
CA LEU A 127 -8.46 4.33 8.61
C LEU A 127 -9.89 4.09 9.12
N GLU A 128 -10.87 3.90 8.22
CA GLU A 128 -12.25 3.56 8.58
C GLU A 128 -12.34 2.17 9.23
N TYR A 129 -11.54 1.20 8.78
CA TYR A 129 -11.50 -0.12 9.37
C TYR A 129 -10.91 -0.12 10.80
N VAL A 130 -9.83 0.63 11.03
CA VAL A 130 -9.32 0.88 12.39
C VAL A 130 -10.34 1.64 13.23
N GLY A 131 -11.02 2.64 12.66
CA GLY A 131 -12.09 3.37 13.32
C GLY A 131 -13.26 2.49 13.75
N LYS A 132 -13.67 1.52 12.91
CA LYS A 132 -14.68 0.49 13.24
C LYS A 132 -14.23 -0.35 14.43
N ALA A 133 -12.96 -0.76 14.48
CA ALA A 133 -12.41 -1.51 15.61
C ALA A 133 -12.41 -0.69 16.90
N ILE A 134 -12.01 0.60 16.84
CA ILE A 134 -12.10 1.52 17.98
C ILE A 134 -13.55 1.66 18.45
N GLN A 135 -14.49 1.82 17.53
CA GLN A 135 -15.91 1.92 17.87
C GLN A 135 -16.43 0.64 18.54
N SER A 136 -16.00 -0.54 18.08
CA SER A 136 -16.35 -1.81 18.73
C SER A 136 -15.69 -1.95 20.10
N PHE A 137 -14.46 -1.48 20.28
CA PHE A 137 -13.80 -1.44 21.59
C PHE A 137 -14.62 -0.64 22.60
N LYS A 138 -15.19 0.50 22.19
CA LYS A 138 -16.03 1.35 23.05
C LYS A 138 -17.30 0.67 23.55
N GLU A 139 -17.79 -0.38 22.87
CA GLU A 139 -18.92 -1.17 23.34
C GLU A 139 -18.61 -1.93 24.64
N SER A 140 -17.33 -2.13 24.97
CA SER A 140 -16.89 -2.69 26.26
C SER A 140 -16.90 -1.68 27.42
N GLU A 141 -17.31 -0.42 27.16
CA GLU A 141 -17.31 0.70 28.12
C GLU A 141 -15.91 1.09 28.66
N LYS A 142 -14.84 0.48 28.12
CA LYS A 142 -13.45 0.88 28.38
C LYS A 142 -13.15 2.22 27.68
N PRO A 143 -12.51 3.20 28.35
CA PRO A 143 -12.25 4.52 27.78
C PRO A 143 -11.26 4.45 26.61
N VAL A 144 -11.52 5.25 25.57
CA VAL A 144 -10.61 5.50 24.46
C VAL A 144 -10.11 6.95 24.49
N ILE A 145 -8.79 7.13 24.58
CA ILE A 145 -8.15 8.44 24.64
C ILE A 145 -7.24 8.60 23.44
N ALA A 146 -7.41 9.68 22.67
CA ALA A 146 -6.47 10.10 21.63
C ALA A 146 -5.73 11.36 22.04
N TYR A 147 -4.42 11.42 21.75
CA TYR A 147 -3.65 12.62 21.92
C TYR A 147 -2.59 12.81 20.83
N ALA A 148 -2.32 14.08 20.52
CA ALA A 148 -1.18 14.53 19.73
C ALA A 148 -0.89 15.99 20.06
N ASP A 149 0.36 16.43 19.85
CA ASP A 149 0.69 17.85 19.96
C ASP A 149 0.11 18.65 18.81
N ASN A 150 0.00 18.03 17.63
CA ASN A 150 -0.72 18.53 16.48
C ASN A 150 -1.37 17.34 15.79
N TYR A 151 -2.58 17.53 15.27
CA TYR A 151 -3.21 16.51 14.44
C TYR A 151 -3.10 16.89 12.97
N THR A 152 -2.53 16.00 12.15
CA THR A 152 -2.77 15.99 10.71
C THR A 152 -4.19 15.54 10.39
N GLN A 153 -4.61 15.64 9.13
CA GLN A 153 -5.93 15.17 8.70
C GLN A 153 -6.17 13.68 9.01
N ALA A 154 -5.19 12.81 8.68
CA ALA A 154 -5.30 11.38 8.94
C ALA A 154 -5.28 11.05 10.44
N GLN A 155 -4.41 11.71 11.21
CA GLN A 155 -4.37 11.55 12.66
C GLN A 155 -5.70 11.98 13.30
N TYR A 156 -6.25 13.13 12.89
CA TYR A 156 -7.52 13.61 13.43
C TYR A 156 -8.69 12.69 13.05
N PHE A 157 -8.66 12.06 11.87
CA PHE A 157 -9.67 11.09 11.48
C PHE A 157 -9.75 9.93 12.48
N LEU A 158 -8.63 9.29 12.81
CA LEU A 158 -8.61 8.24 13.85
C LEU A 158 -8.96 8.79 15.23
N ALA A 159 -8.41 9.94 15.61
CA ALA A 159 -8.70 10.57 16.90
C ALA A 159 -10.20 10.84 17.09
N SER A 160 -10.93 11.11 16.00
CA SER A 160 -12.36 11.42 16.06
C SER A 160 -13.21 10.29 16.67
N PHE A 161 -12.77 9.03 16.57
CA PHE A 161 -13.47 7.87 17.16
C PHE A 161 -13.30 7.76 18.68
N ALA A 162 -12.29 8.43 19.26
CA ALA A 162 -12.01 8.40 20.69
C ALA A 162 -13.08 9.11 21.52
N ASP A 163 -13.20 8.74 22.80
CA ASP A 163 -14.06 9.44 23.76
C ASP A 163 -13.49 10.81 24.08
N ASP A 164 -12.19 10.83 24.39
CA ASP A 164 -11.44 12.03 24.68
C ASP A 164 -10.34 12.28 23.64
N ILE A 165 -10.27 13.53 23.18
CA ILE A 165 -9.26 14.01 22.25
C ILE A 165 -8.51 15.15 22.93
N TYR A 166 -7.25 14.88 23.28
CA TYR A 166 -6.35 15.85 23.88
C TYR A 166 -5.48 16.51 22.81
N LEU A 167 -5.34 17.83 22.93
CA LEU A 167 -4.43 18.63 22.11
C LEU A 167 -3.52 19.47 23.00
N ASN A 168 -2.31 19.71 22.54
CA ASN A 168 -1.39 20.61 23.22
C ASN A 168 -1.96 22.05 23.26
N LEU A 169 -1.60 22.84 24.29
CA LEU A 169 -2.06 24.22 24.47
C LEU A 169 -1.76 25.15 23.28
N ILE A 170 -0.71 24.82 22.51
CA ILE A 170 -0.30 25.56 21.31
C ILE A 170 -0.40 24.71 20.03
N GLY A 171 -1.19 23.63 20.08
CA GLY A 171 -1.36 22.69 18.97
C GLY A 171 -2.48 23.10 18.01
N GLN A 172 -2.47 22.48 16.82
CA GLN A 172 -3.50 22.65 15.79
C GLN A 172 -4.14 21.33 15.32
N VAL A 173 -5.30 21.45 14.68
CA VAL A 173 -5.99 20.37 13.96
C VAL A 173 -6.02 20.72 12.47
N GLY A 174 -5.16 20.06 11.69
CA GLY A 174 -4.88 20.33 10.28
C GLY A 174 -5.83 19.60 9.32
N ILE A 175 -7.11 19.97 9.32
CA ILE A 175 -8.09 19.50 8.32
C ILE A 175 -8.10 20.49 7.15
N GLN A 176 -7.77 20.02 5.94
CA GLN A 176 -7.48 20.91 4.80
C GLN A 176 -8.26 20.53 3.52
N GLY A 177 -8.93 19.39 3.49
CA GLY A 177 -9.56 18.84 2.29
C GLY A 177 -8.66 17.80 1.62
N LEU A 178 -9.12 17.28 0.48
CA LEU A 178 -8.36 16.32 -0.32
C LEU A 178 -7.81 16.98 -1.57
N ARG A 179 -6.56 16.66 -1.93
CA ARG A 179 -5.99 17.02 -3.23
C ARG A 179 -5.36 15.83 -3.92
N GLN A 180 -5.40 15.88 -5.25
CA GLN A 180 -4.65 15.00 -6.13
C GLN A 180 -3.94 15.88 -7.16
N GLU A 181 -2.65 15.61 -7.39
CA GLU A 181 -1.86 16.29 -8.41
C GLU A 181 -0.93 15.29 -9.11
N ASN A 182 -0.75 15.48 -10.42
CA ASN A 182 0.20 14.74 -11.24
C ASN A 182 1.19 15.72 -11.88
N LEU A 183 2.42 15.27 -12.12
CA LEU A 183 3.31 15.98 -13.02
C LEU A 183 2.93 15.69 -14.47
N TYR A 184 3.21 16.65 -15.34
CA TYR A 184 3.05 16.55 -16.78
C TYR A 184 4.37 16.92 -17.45
N PHE A 185 4.75 16.14 -18.46
CA PHE A 185 6.10 16.10 -19.01
C PHE A 185 6.14 16.42 -20.50
N LYS A 186 5.01 16.65 -21.18
CA LYS A 186 4.99 16.85 -22.64
C LYS A 186 5.98 17.93 -23.10
N SER A 187 5.92 19.13 -22.52
CA SER A 187 6.84 20.22 -22.84
C SER A 187 8.32 19.88 -22.54
N MET A 188 8.58 19.02 -21.55
CA MET A 188 9.93 18.54 -21.24
C MET A 188 10.41 17.55 -22.31
N LEU A 189 9.57 16.58 -22.68
CA LEU A 189 9.89 15.57 -23.70
C LEU A 189 10.16 16.23 -25.06
N GLU A 190 9.37 17.23 -25.45
CA GLU A 190 9.60 18.03 -26.65
C GLU A 190 10.97 18.72 -26.64
N LYS A 191 11.37 19.32 -25.51
CA LYS A 191 12.70 19.97 -25.37
C LYS A 191 13.86 18.97 -25.48
N LEU A 192 13.65 17.76 -24.97
CA LEU A 192 14.61 16.66 -25.03
C LEU A 192 14.58 15.91 -26.37
N GLU A 193 13.70 16.29 -27.30
CA GLU A 193 13.47 15.61 -28.59
C GLU A 193 13.08 14.13 -28.41
N ILE A 194 12.41 13.81 -27.31
CA ILE A 194 11.90 12.45 -27.05
C ILE A 194 10.52 12.34 -27.69
N THR A 195 10.29 11.28 -28.46
CA THR A 195 9.01 11.04 -29.15
C THR A 195 8.21 9.97 -28.41
N PRO A 196 7.13 10.33 -27.68
CA PRO A 196 6.29 9.34 -27.01
C PRO A 196 5.28 8.74 -28.01
N HIS A 197 5.34 7.43 -28.25
CA HIS A 197 4.31 6.68 -28.98
C HIS A 197 3.32 6.11 -27.99
N ILE A 198 2.05 6.52 -28.11
CA ILE A 198 1.00 6.14 -27.15
C ILE A 198 -0.17 5.49 -27.87
N PHE A 199 -0.57 4.32 -27.36
CA PHE A 199 -1.72 3.57 -27.82
C PHE A 199 -2.66 3.41 -26.64
N ARG A 200 -3.94 3.75 -26.77
CA ARG A 200 -4.88 3.65 -25.66
C ARG A 200 -6.30 3.37 -26.14
N VAL A 201 -7.09 2.75 -25.27
CA VAL A 201 -8.54 2.75 -25.35
C VAL A 201 -9.12 3.17 -24.00
N GLY A 202 -10.04 4.14 -24.04
CA GLY A 202 -10.72 4.70 -22.88
C GLY A 202 -10.58 6.22 -22.80
N THR A 203 -11.71 6.93 -22.91
CA THR A 203 -11.80 8.39 -22.77
C THR A 203 -11.22 8.92 -21.45
N TYR A 204 -11.49 8.21 -20.35
CA TYR A 204 -11.02 8.54 -19.01
C TYR A 204 -9.69 7.86 -18.66
N LYS A 205 -9.07 7.09 -19.58
CA LYS A 205 -7.78 6.43 -19.33
C LYS A 205 -6.64 7.46 -19.42
N SER A 206 -6.49 8.20 -18.33
CA SER A 206 -5.66 9.39 -18.21
C SER A 206 -4.20 9.12 -17.80
N ALA A 207 -3.83 7.87 -17.53
CA ALA A 207 -2.47 7.49 -17.12
C ALA A 207 -1.37 7.90 -18.12
N VAL A 208 -1.76 8.12 -19.38
CA VAL A 208 -0.86 8.56 -20.46
C VAL A 208 -0.82 10.08 -20.65
N GLU A 209 -1.74 10.84 -20.04
CA GLU A 209 -1.81 12.28 -20.24
C GLU A 209 -0.54 13.04 -19.86
N PRO A 210 0.21 12.66 -18.79
CA PRO A 210 1.51 13.27 -18.49
C PRO A 210 2.51 13.27 -19.65
N PHE A 211 2.38 12.34 -20.59
CA PHE A 211 3.29 12.21 -21.74
C PHE A 211 2.74 12.87 -23.01
N LEU A 212 1.46 13.26 -23.01
CA LEU A 212 0.75 13.86 -24.17
C LEU A 212 0.46 15.34 -24.01
N ARG A 213 0.34 15.80 -22.76
CA ARG A 213 -0.19 17.11 -22.39
C ARG A 213 0.63 17.73 -21.27
N ASP A 214 0.39 19.01 -21.01
CA ASP A 214 0.90 19.73 -19.84
C ASP A 214 -0.20 19.99 -18.79
N ASP A 215 -1.40 19.43 -19.02
CA ASP A 215 -2.60 19.60 -18.19
C ASP A 215 -3.50 18.36 -18.24
N MET A 216 -4.41 18.26 -17.26
CA MET A 216 -5.51 17.29 -17.28
C MET A 216 -6.47 17.59 -18.42
N SER A 217 -6.93 16.54 -19.11
CA SER A 217 -8.10 16.68 -19.99
C SER A 217 -9.37 17.06 -19.19
N PRO A 218 -10.35 17.71 -19.84
CA PRO A 218 -11.65 17.99 -19.21
C PRO A 218 -12.31 16.72 -18.64
N GLU A 219 -12.20 15.60 -19.34
CA GLU A 219 -12.79 14.31 -18.97
C GLU A 219 -12.11 13.72 -17.73
N ALA A 220 -10.77 13.69 -17.71
CA ALA A 220 -10.01 13.23 -16.55
C ALA A 220 -10.28 14.13 -15.32
N LYS A 221 -10.34 15.45 -15.52
CA LYS A 221 -10.61 16.42 -14.45
C LYS A 221 -12.02 16.25 -13.88
N ALA A 222 -13.04 16.09 -14.72
CA ALA A 222 -14.40 15.87 -14.28
C ALA A 222 -14.56 14.54 -13.51
N ASN A 223 -13.95 13.45 -14.00
CA ASN A 223 -13.98 12.18 -13.29
C ASN A 223 -13.27 12.27 -11.93
N MET A 224 -12.12 12.94 -11.86
CA MET A 224 -11.37 13.17 -10.63
C MET A 224 -12.14 13.99 -9.60
N GLN A 225 -12.73 15.12 -10.03
CA GLN A 225 -13.55 15.95 -9.16
C GLN A 225 -14.72 15.17 -8.55
N LYS A 226 -15.32 14.26 -9.31
CA LYS A 226 -16.43 13.43 -8.83
C LYS A 226 -16.01 12.51 -7.69
N TRP A 227 -15.00 11.67 -7.89
CA TRP A 227 -14.60 10.71 -6.86
C TRP A 227 -13.90 11.39 -5.69
N LEU A 228 -13.08 12.42 -5.92
CA LEU A 228 -12.41 13.16 -4.84
C LEU A 228 -13.43 13.91 -3.97
N GLY A 229 -14.44 14.51 -4.61
CA GLY A 229 -15.54 15.18 -3.91
C GLY A 229 -16.39 14.21 -3.09
N GLY A 230 -16.72 13.03 -3.63
CA GLY A 230 -17.45 12.00 -2.89
C GLY A 230 -16.66 11.45 -1.69
N MET A 231 -15.36 11.22 -1.86
CA MET A 231 -14.49 10.77 -0.78
C MET A 231 -14.38 11.82 0.34
N TRP A 232 -14.26 13.10 -0.04
CA TRP A 232 -14.25 14.20 0.93
C TRP A 232 -15.57 14.32 1.68
N GLN A 233 -16.70 14.14 1.01
CA GLN A 233 -18.01 14.12 1.66
C GLN A 233 -18.12 12.99 2.69
N ASN A 234 -17.62 11.80 2.35
CA ASN A 234 -17.59 10.66 3.27
C ASN A 234 -16.69 10.93 4.49
N TYR A 235 -15.49 11.50 4.27
CA TYR A 235 -14.59 11.91 5.35
C TYR A 235 -15.28 12.90 6.31
N MET A 236 -15.90 13.96 5.76
CA MET A 236 -16.61 14.97 6.53
C MET A 236 -17.77 14.37 7.31
N GLN A 237 -18.54 13.49 6.68
CA GLN A 237 -19.68 12.82 7.32
C GLN A 237 -19.25 11.99 8.53
N THR A 238 -18.15 11.24 8.42
CA THR A 238 -17.60 10.47 9.54
C THR A 238 -17.22 11.39 10.71
N LEU A 239 -16.50 12.50 10.46
CA LEU A 239 -16.16 13.45 11.51
C LEU A 239 -17.38 14.12 12.16
N MET A 240 -18.37 14.50 11.35
CA MET A 240 -19.62 15.11 11.84
C MET A 240 -20.38 14.16 12.77
N VAL A 241 -20.46 12.88 12.42
CA VAL A 241 -21.09 11.84 13.24
C VAL A 241 -20.30 11.62 14.52
N ASN A 242 -19.00 11.38 14.41
CA ASN A 242 -18.14 11.04 15.54
C ASN A 242 -18.04 12.16 16.58
N ARG A 243 -18.04 13.43 16.13
CA ARG A 243 -17.87 14.61 16.99
C ARG A 243 -19.18 15.31 17.33
N HIS A 244 -20.30 14.92 16.71
CA HIS A 244 -21.60 15.59 16.83
C HIS A 244 -21.55 17.08 16.46
N ILE A 245 -20.81 17.41 15.39
CA ILE A 245 -20.62 18.78 14.89
C ILE A 245 -21.11 18.94 13.45
N THR A 246 -21.20 20.18 12.96
CA THR A 246 -21.63 20.46 11.59
C THR A 246 -20.45 20.51 10.62
N ALA A 247 -20.75 20.45 9.31
CA ALA A 247 -19.73 20.59 8.27
C ALA A 247 -18.91 21.90 8.40
N ASN A 248 -19.55 22.99 8.84
CA ASN A 248 -18.87 24.28 9.04
C ASN A 248 -17.93 24.27 10.25
N ASP A 249 -18.16 23.39 11.23
CA ASP A 249 -17.26 23.21 12.37
C ASP A 249 -16.05 22.37 11.96
N VAL A 250 -16.24 21.33 11.15
CA VAL A 250 -15.15 20.50 10.63
C VAL A 250 -14.21 21.31 9.72
N LEU A 251 -14.74 21.90 8.65
CA LEU A 251 -13.98 22.78 7.75
C LEU A 251 -14.94 23.73 7.00
N PRO A 252 -15.02 25.00 7.40
CA PRO A 252 -15.81 25.98 6.65
C PRO A 252 -15.08 26.39 5.37
N ASN A 253 -15.77 27.09 4.46
CA ASN A 253 -15.12 27.66 3.28
C ASN A 253 -13.98 28.63 3.66
N ALA A 254 -13.02 28.83 2.75
CA ALA A 254 -11.82 29.62 3.01
C ALA A 254 -12.11 31.05 3.51
N GLN A 255 -13.16 31.70 2.99
CA GLN A 255 -13.52 33.06 3.42
C GLN A 255 -13.95 33.09 4.88
N LYS A 256 -14.79 32.12 5.31
CA LYS A 256 -15.23 31.98 6.70
C LYS A 256 -14.09 31.54 7.60
N TYR A 257 -13.26 30.59 7.15
CA TYR A 257 -12.05 30.14 7.85
C TYR A 257 -11.14 31.32 8.20
N ILE A 258 -10.79 32.14 7.22
CA ILE A 258 -9.96 33.34 7.39
C ILE A 258 -10.65 34.37 8.29
N SER A 259 -11.95 34.60 8.11
CA SER A 259 -12.72 35.54 8.92
C SER A 259 -12.73 35.15 10.40
N ASP A 260 -12.91 33.86 10.71
CA ASP A 260 -12.89 33.36 12.07
C ASP A 260 -11.51 33.48 12.71
N LEU A 261 -10.45 33.09 12.00
CA LEU A 261 -9.08 33.23 12.49
C LEU A 261 -8.70 34.69 12.74
N LYS A 262 -9.07 35.61 11.84
CA LYS A 262 -8.85 37.05 12.04
C LYS A 262 -9.56 37.57 13.29
N ALA A 263 -10.82 37.16 13.52
CA ALA A 263 -11.56 37.53 14.72
C ALA A 263 -10.89 37.03 16.00
N LEU A 264 -10.17 35.90 15.92
CA LEU A 264 -9.38 35.31 17.00
C LEU A 264 -7.92 35.77 17.00
N LYS A 265 -7.53 36.72 16.15
CA LYS A 265 -6.14 37.21 16.00
C LYS A 265 -5.11 36.10 15.72
N GLY A 266 -5.52 35.04 15.04
CA GLY A 266 -4.68 33.89 14.75
C GLY A 266 -4.48 32.90 15.91
N ASP A 267 -5.27 33.00 16.98
CA ASP A 267 -5.25 32.02 18.08
C ASP A 267 -5.88 30.69 17.63
N GLU A 268 -5.02 29.72 17.29
CA GLU A 268 -5.41 28.39 16.82
C GLU A 268 -6.09 27.56 17.90
N MET A 269 -5.68 27.71 19.17
CA MET A 269 -6.30 27.03 20.30
C MET A 269 -7.74 27.50 20.49
N ALA A 270 -7.96 28.82 20.48
CA ALA A 270 -9.29 29.40 20.51
C ALA A 270 -10.12 28.99 19.27
N TYR A 271 -9.47 28.83 18.11
CA TYR A 271 -10.14 28.40 16.88
C TYR A 271 -10.62 26.94 16.95
N VAL A 272 -9.75 26.02 17.39
CA VAL A 272 -10.08 24.61 17.63
C VAL A 272 -11.19 24.50 18.67
N LYS A 273 -11.09 25.25 19.78
CA LYS A 273 -12.10 25.27 20.85
C LYS A 273 -13.46 25.76 20.36
N LYS A 274 -13.50 26.85 19.56
CA LYS A 274 -14.74 27.40 18.99
C LYS A 274 -15.49 26.37 18.15
N ARG A 275 -14.76 25.48 17.47
CA ARG A 275 -15.30 24.43 16.59
C ARG A 275 -15.51 23.08 17.27
N GLN A 276 -15.21 22.97 18.57
CA GLN A 276 -15.41 21.76 19.38
C GLN A 276 -14.70 20.51 18.82
N LEU A 277 -13.57 20.70 18.14
CA LEU A 277 -12.85 19.60 17.50
C LEU A 277 -12.17 18.66 18.50
N VAL A 278 -11.77 19.17 19.67
CA VAL A 278 -11.07 18.40 20.70
C VAL A 278 -11.87 18.48 22.00
N THR A 279 -11.72 17.48 22.88
CA THR A 279 -12.41 17.51 24.17
C THR A 279 -11.65 18.35 25.18
N GLN A 280 -10.31 18.27 25.17
CA GLN A 280 -9.46 18.92 26.17
C GLN A 280 -8.17 19.47 25.57
N PHE A 281 -7.67 20.53 26.20
CA PHE A 281 -6.31 21.01 25.98
C PHE A 281 -5.47 20.67 27.21
N ALA A 282 -4.30 20.07 27.02
CA ALA A 282 -3.44 19.64 28.12
C ALA A 282 -1.96 19.83 27.78
N THR A 283 -1.14 20.05 28.80
CA THR A 283 0.30 19.83 28.67
C THR A 283 0.59 18.33 28.71
N ARG A 284 1.76 17.90 28.21
CA ARG A 284 2.18 16.50 28.31
C ARG A 284 2.18 16.00 29.76
N LEU A 285 2.60 16.83 30.72
CA LEU A 285 2.57 16.48 32.14
C LEU A 285 1.15 16.30 32.69
N ASP A 286 0.20 17.14 32.27
CA ASP A 286 -1.19 17.01 32.70
C ASP A 286 -1.82 15.73 32.13
N LEU A 287 -1.48 15.39 30.89
CA LEU A 287 -1.88 14.14 30.24
C LEU A 287 -1.28 12.93 30.97
N ASP A 288 0.01 12.93 31.27
CA ASP A 288 0.67 11.84 31.99
C ASP A 288 0.01 11.58 33.35
N LYS A 289 -0.29 12.65 34.10
CA LYS A 289 -1.01 12.54 35.38
C LYS A 289 -2.41 11.96 35.20
N LYS A 290 -3.12 12.37 34.15
CA LYS A 290 -4.47 11.87 33.83
C LYS A 290 -4.45 10.39 33.47
N LEU A 291 -3.54 9.98 32.58
CA LEU A 291 -3.35 8.58 32.19
C LEU A 291 -2.96 7.73 33.40
N THR A 292 -2.07 8.22 34.25
CA THR A 292 -1.66 7.53 35.49
C THR A 292 -2.82 7.38 36.47
N ALA A 293 -3.69 8.40 36.58
CA ALA A 293 -4.88 8.31 37.43
C ALA A 293 -5.91 7.30 36.91
N LEU A 294 -6.04 7.13 35.59
CA LEU A 294 -6.98 6.18 34.98
C LEU A 294 -6.43 4.75 35.00
N PHE A 295 -5.19 4.56 34.55
CA PHE A 295 -4.59 3.25 34.31
C PHE A 295 -3.61 2.82 35.40
N GLY A 296 -3.43 3.62 36.44
CA GLY A 296 -2.50 3.32 37.53
C GLY A 296 -1.05 3.60 37.17
N GLN A 297 -0.19 3.49 38.17
CA GLN A 297 1.24 3.76 38.05
C GLN A 297 1.98 2.49 37.63
N GLY A 298 2.72 2.59 36.52
CA GLY A 298 3.64 1.58 36.01
C GLY A 298 5.07 1.87 36.43
N GLU A 299 6.03 1.43 35.62
CA GLU A 299 7.45 1.67 35.84
C GLU A 299 7.80 3.17 35.74
N GLU A 300 8.83 3.57 36.49
CA GLU A 300 9.34 4.96 36.51
C GLU A 300 8.31 6.04 36.87
N GLY A 301 7.17 5.66 37.43
CA GLY A 301 6.09 6.57 37.79
C GLY A 301 5.26 7.10 36.61
N LYS A 302 5.35 6.44 35.44
CA LYS A 302 4.47 6.68 34.29
C LYS A 302 3.16 5.91 34.42
N ALA A 303 2.21 6.17 33.53
CA ALA A 303 0.97 5.39 33.46
C ALA A 303 1.27 3.93 33.05
N LYS A 304 0.50 2.96 33.55
CA LYS A 304 0.55 1.59 33.02
C LYS A 304 -0.03 1.56 31.60
N LEU A 305 0.86 1.39 30.63
CA LEU A 305 0.56 1.32 29.21
C LEU A 305 1.32 0.12 28.65
N VAL A 306 0.65 -0.75 27.90
CA VAL A 306 1.29 -1.83 27.16
C VAL A 306 1.42 -1.42 25.70
N ASP A 307 2.65 -1.45 25.18
CA ASP A 307 2.94 -1.08 23.80
C ASP A 307 2.25 -2.04 22.82
N PHE A 308 1.84 -1.50 21.67
CA PHE A 308 1.18 -2.26 20.60
C PHE A 308 1.92 -3.54 20.21
N GLU A 309 3.24 -3.45 20.01
CA GLU A 309 4.07 -4.56 19.54
C GLU A 309 4.21 -5.68 20.58
N ASP A 310 4.32 -5.30 21.86
CA ASP A 310 4.39 -6.26 22.96
C ASP A 310 3.06 -6.99 23.12
N TYR A 311 1.95 -6.27 22.99
CA TYR A 311 0.61 -6.85 23.02
C TYR A 311 0.35 -7.78 21.82
N LEU A 312 0.69 -7.34 20.60
CA LEU A 312 0.53 -8.14 19.39
C LEU A 312 1.35 -9.45 19.48
N SER A 313 2.56 -9.38 20.03
CA SER A 313 3.41 -10.56 20.22
C SER A 313 2.81 -11.60 21.19
N ASP A 314 1.95 -11.18 22.13
CA ASP A 314 1.24 -12.07 23.07
C ASP A 314 0.01 -12.77 22.42
N LEU A 315 -0.59 -12.18 21.37
CA LEU A 315 -1.78 -12.74 20.70
C LEU A 315 -1.49 -13.94 19.80
N GLY A 316 -0.24 -14.15 19.41
CA GLY A 316 0.18 -15.19 18.46
C GLY A 316 0.10 -14.74 17.00
N ASP A 317 0.64 -15.58 16.11
CA ASP A 317 0.86 -15.22 14.71
C ASP A 317 -0.32 -15.63 13.80
N ARG A 318 -0.97 -14.64 13.16
CA ARG A 318 -2.07 -14.83 12.19
C ARG A 318 -1.66 -15.52 10.87
N PHE A 319 -0.36 -15.66 10.60
CA PHE A 319 0.15 -16.43 9.46
C PHE A 319 0.09 -17.95 9.74
N SER A 320 0.02 -18.33 11.02
CA SER A 320 -0.06 -19.71 11.47
C SER A 320 -1.47 -20.08 11.90
N VAL A 321 -1.89 -21.30 11.56
CA VAL A 321 -3.12 -21.93 12.07
C VAL A 321 -2.76 -23.22 12.78
N ASP A 322 -3.57 -23.65 13.74
CA ASP A 322 -3.34 -24.93 14.44
C ASP A 322 -3.26 -26.06 13.40
N PRO A 323 -2.21 -26.90 13.42
CA PRO A 323 -2.05 -28.03 12.49
C PRO A 323 -3.25 -29.00 12.45
N ASN A 324 -4.09 -29.00 13.49
CA ASN A 324 -5.31 -29.82 13.56
C ASN A 324 -6.51 -29.20 12.83
N GLU A 325 -6.41 -27.94 12.40
CA GLU A 325 -7.49 -27.25 11.69
C GLU A 325 -7.77 -27.91 10.34
N LYS A 326 -9.06 -28.03 10.03
CA LYS A 326 -9.56 -28.78 8.87
C LYS A 326 -10.25 -27.90 7.82
N ASN A 327 -10.76 -26.74 8.24
CA ASN A 327 -11.51 -25.82 7.40
C ASN A 327 -10.82 -24.45 7.44
N ILE A 328 -10.10 -24.12 6.37
CA ILE A 328 -9.31 -22.89 6.30
C ILE A 328 -9.90 -21.96 5.23
N VAL A 329 -10.05 -20.69 5.57
CA VAL A 329 -10.18 -19.58 4.61
C VAL A 329 -8.79 -18.99 4.42
N ALA A 330 -8.23 -19.12 3.21
CA ALA A 330 -6.93 -18.56 2.90
C ALA A 330 -7.08 -17.09 2.46
N VAL A 331 -6.28 -16.19 3.01
CA VAL A 331 -6.21 -14.78 2.59
C VAL A 331 -4.93 -14.58 1.78
N VAL A 332 -5.07 -14.06 0.56
CA VAL A 332 -3.94 -13.73 -0.31
C VAL A 332 -3.95 -12.22 -0.59
N ASN A 333 -2.85 -11.55 -0.26
CA ASN A 333 -2.72 -10.10 -0.42
C ASN A 333 -2.09 -9.72 -1.76
N VAL A 334 -2.71 -8.77 -2.45
CA VAL A 334 -2.19 -8.13 -3.67
C VAL A 334 -2.06 -6.63 -3.38
N GLU A 335 -0.89 -6.22 -2.90
CA GLU A 335 -0.61 -4.84 -2.53
C GLU A 335 0.43 -4.21 -3.48
N GLY A 336 0.15 -2.99 -3.93
CA GLY A 336 1.05 -2.23 -4.80
C GLY A 336 0.84 -2.51 -6.28
N THR A 337 1.76 -2.02 -7.11
CA THR A 337 1.70 -2.18 -8.58
C THR A 337 1.85 -3.65 -8.95
N ILE A 338 1.01 -4.14 -9.86
CA ILE A 338 1.13 -5.51 -10.39
C ILE A 338 2.23 -5.54 -11.45
N ILE A 339 3.28 -6.32 -11.23
CA ILE A 339 4.43 -6.46 -12.13
C ILE A 339 4.54 -7.89 -12.65
N ASP A 340 5.17 -8.06 -13.80
CA ASP A 340 5.58 -9.38 -14.29
C ASP A 340 6.74 -9.93 -13.45
N GLY A 341 6.73 -11.23 -13.16
CA GLY A 341 7.72 -11.88 -12.30
C GLY A 341 7.34 -11.95 -10.81
N GLU A 342 8.35 -11.96 -9.94
CA GLU A 342 8.22 -12.10 -8.49
C GLU A 342 7.94 -10.76 -7.77
N SER A 343 7.28 -10.81 -6.62
CA SER A 343 7.00 -9.66 -5.76
C SER A 343 8.28 -9.03 -5.20
N ASP A 344 8.23 -7.72 -5.01
CA ASP A 344 9.22 -6.94 -4.28
C ASP A 344 8.58 -6.20 -3.09
N GLU A 345 9.35 -5.36 -2.39
CA GLU A 345 8.89 -4.65 -1.18
C GLU A 345 7.68 -3.71 -1.45
N GLU A 346 7.51 -3.23 -2.69
CA GLU A 346 6.49 -2.23 -3.04
C GLU A 346 5.52 -2.69 -4.15
N SER A 347 5.65 -3.91 -4.65
CA SER A 347 4.97 -4.38 -5.87
C SER A 347 4.56 -5.85 -5.76
N ALA A 348 3.37 -6.16 -6.30
CA ALA A 348 2.85 -7.51 -6.36
C ALA A 348 3.28 -8.19 -7.68
N GLY A 349 4.10 -9.22 -7.57
CA GLY A 349 4.54 -10.02 -8.72
C GLY A 349 3.48 -11.05 -9.13
N GLY A 350 3.20 -11.13 -10.43
CA GLY A 350 2.27 -12.11 -10.99
C GLY A 350 2.60 -13.54 -10.58
N ASP A 351 3.88 -13.92 -10.57
CA ASP A 351 4.33 -15.28 -10.28
C ASP A 351 4.18 -15.62 -8.79
N THR A 352 4.55 -14.70 -7.90
CA THR A 352 4.39 -14.89 -6.45
C THR A 352 2.92 -15.04 -6.06
N ILE A 353 2.05 -14.16 -6.55
CA ILE A 353 0.61 -14.24 -6.22
C ILE A 353 -0.01 -15.50 -6.81
N ALA A 354 0.35 -15.88 -8.04
CA ALA A 354 -0.11 -17.12 -8.64
C ALA A 354 0.34 -18.36 -7.85
N LYS A 355 1.58 -18.39 -7.36
CA LYS A 355 2.10 -19.43 -6.47
C LYS A 355 1.28 -19.55 -5.18
N LEU A 356 0.95 -18.43 -4.53
CA LEU A 356 0.12 -18.42 -3.31
C LEU A 356 -1.31 -18.94 -3.58
N LEU A 357 -1.94 -18.51 -4.67
CA LEU A 357 -3.26 -19.02 -5.06
C LEU A 357 -3.20 -20.50 -5.43
N ARG A 358 -2.10 -20.96 -6.03
CA ARG A 358 -1.87 -22.38 -6.31
C ARG A 358 -1.69 -23.20 -5.03
N GLN A 359 -0.99 -22.69 -4.02
CA GLN A 359 -0.90 -23.32 -2.71
C GLN A 359 -2.29 -23.47 -2.06
N ALA A 360 -3.12 -22.43 -2.13
CA ALA A 360 -4.51 -22.49 -1.67
C ALA A 360 -5.34 -23.52 -2.47
N TYR A 361 -5.07 -23.65 -3.77
CA TYR A 361 -5.71 -24.63 -4.66
C TYR A 361 -5.33 -26.07 -4.28
N ASP A 362 -4.05 -26.35 -4.06
CA ASP A 362 -3.55 -27.70 -3.78
C ASP A 362 -3.82 -28.17 -2.33
N ASN A 363 -4.03 -27.24 -1.39
CA ASN A 363 -4.30 -27.57 0.01
C ASN A 363 -5.77 -28.00 0.24
N GLU A 364 -6.01 -29.26 0.58
CA GLU A 364 -7.36 -29.80 0.85
C GLU A 364 -8.06 -29.18 2.06
N LYS A 365 -7.30 -28.63 3.02
CA LYS A 365 -7.87 -27.94 4.19
C LYS A 365 -8.43 -26.57 3.82
N VAL A 366 -7.89 -25.93 2.78
CA VAL A 366 -8.40 -24.65 2.28
C VAL A 366 -9.72 -24.88 1.57
N LYS A 367 -10.79 -24.30 2.10
CA LYS A 367 -12.15 -24.42 1.57
C LYS A 367 -12.53 -23.25 0.69
N ALA A 368 -11.90 -22.10 0.90
CA ALA A 368 -12.15 -20.90 0.14
C ALA A 368 -11.00 -19.89 0.25
N VAL A 369 -11.05 -18.86 -0.60
CA VAL A 369 -10.04 -17.80 -0.65
C VAL A 369 -10.67 -16.42 -0.53
N VAL A 370 -10.06 -15.57 0.29
CA VAL A 370 -10.26 -14.11 0.24
C VAL A 370 -9.07 -13.48 -0.47
N LEU A 371 -9.31 -12.83 -1.60
CA LEU A 371 -8.28 -12.06 -2.30
C LEU A 371 -8.36 -10.61 -1.83
N ARG A 372 -7.39 -10.18 -1.01
CA ARG A 372 -7.31 -8.81 -0.50
C ARG A 372 -6.51 -7.95 -1.49
N VAL A 373 -7.18 -6.99 -2.13
CA VAL A 373 -6.60 -6.20 -3.23
C VAL A 373 -6.46 -4.73 -2.83
N ASN A 374 -5.22 -4.24 -2.81
CA ASN A 374 -4.88 -2.82 -2.65
C ASN A 374 -3.87 -2.40 -3.74
N SER A 375 -4.35 -2.28 -4.98
CA SER A 375 -3.52 -2.11 -6.18
C SER A 375 -4.07 -1.09 -7.19
N PRO A 376 -3.21 -0.23 -7.77
CA PRO A 376 -3.51 0.59 -8.95
C PRO A 376 -3.54 -0.20 -10.27
N GLY A 377 -3.27 -1.51 -10.22
CA GLY A 377 -3.03 -2.35 -11.39
C GLY A 377 -1.57 -2.33 -11.82
N GLY A 378 -1.30 -2.53 -13.12
CA GLY A 378 0.04 -2.65 -13.66
C GLY A 378 0.08 -3.47 -14.95
N SER A 379 0.92 -4.50 -15.00
CA SER A 379 1.04 -5.41 -16.15
C SER A 379 -0.28 -6.12 -16.45
N ALA A 380 -0.71 -6.07 -17.71
CA ALA A 380 -1.90 -6.79 -18.19
C ALA A 380 -1.68 -8.31 -18.17
N PHE A 381 -0.47 -8.76 -18.54
CA PHE A 381 -0.10 -10.16 -18.56
C PHE A 381 -0.08 -10.77 -17.15
N ALA A 382 0.61 -10.14 -16.20
CA ALA A 382 0.65 -10.59 -14.81
C ALA A 382 -0.77 -10.60 -14.18
N SER A 383 -1.59 -9.59 -14.48
CA SER A 383 -3.00 -9.56 -14.04
C SER A 383 -3.79 -10.75 -14.58
N GLU A 384 -3.55 -11.16 -15.84
CA GLU A 384 -4.22 -12.33 -16.41
C GLU A 384 -3.76 -13.65 -15.78
N ILE A 385 -2.48 -13.79 -15.43
CA ILE A 385 -1.96 -14.95 -14.70
C ILE A 385 -2.70 -15.11 -13.36
N ILE A 386 -2.76 -14.05 -12.56
CA ILE A 386 -3.45 -14.06 -11.26
C ILE A 386 -4.92 -14.43 -11.44
N ARG A 387 -5.61 -13.82 -12.40
CA ARG A 387 -7.03 -14.09 -12.68
C ARG A 387 -7.28 -15.54 -13.09
N GLN A 388 -6.36 -16.17 -13.83
CA GLN A 388 -6.45 -17.58 -14.20
C GLN A 388 -6.40 -18.50 -12.97
N GLU A 389 -5.54 -18.20 -11.99
CA GLU A 389 -5.48 -18.97 -10.74
C GLU A 389 -6.74 -18.78 -9.88
N THR A 390 -7.28 -17.56 -9.81
CA THR A 390 -8.61 -17.31 -9.22
C THR A 390 -9.68 -18.18 -9.87
N GLU A 391 -9.72 -18.24 -11.21
CA GLU A 391 -10.69 -19.06 -11.93
C GLU A 391 -10.48 -20.57 -11.72
N ASN A 392 -9.24 -21.02 -11.52
CA ASN A 392 -8.92 -22.41 -11.20
C ASN A 392 -9.50 -22.81 -9.83
N LEU A 393 -9.35 -21.95 -8.80
CA LEU A 393 -9.96 -22.14 -7.48
C LEU A 393 -11.48 -22.29 -7.58
N GLN A 394 -12.14 -21.39 -8.31
CA GLN A 394 -13.58 -21.42 -8.51
C GLN A 394 -14.03 -22.72 -9.21
N LYS A 395 -13.31 -23.15 -10.26
CA LYS A 395 -13.59 -24.42 -10.96
C LYS A 395 -13.39 -25.66 -10.06
N ALA A 396 -12.52 -25.58 -9.06
CA ALA A 396 -12.35 -26.63 -8.06
C ALA A 396 -13.41 -26.58 -6.94
N GLY A 397 -14.37 -25.66 -7.00
CA GLY A 397 -15.42 -25.50 -5.99
C GLY A 397 -14.95 -24.79 -4.72
N LYS A 398 -13.82 -24.10 -4.77
CA LYS A 398 -13.33 -23.21 -3.71
C LYS A 398 -13.74 -21.77 -4.04
N PRO A 399 -14.77 -21.21 -3.40
CA PRO A 399 -15.21 -19.86 -3.74
C PRO A 399 -14.11 -18.83 -3.45
N VAL A 400 -14.06 -17.79 -4.28
CA VAL A 400 -13.15 -16.66 -4.13
C VAL A 400 -13.94 -15.40 -3.92
N VAL A 401 -13.74 -14.74 -2.78
CA VAL A 401 -14.30 -13.42 -2.48
C VAL A 401 -13.18 -12.39 -2.50
N VAL A 402 -13.41 -11.25 -3.15
CA VAL A 402 -12.47 -10.14 -3.14
C VAL A 402 -12.83 -9.17 -2.02
N SER A 403 -11.83 -8.76 -1.24
CA SER A 403 -11.90 -7.60 -0.35
C SER A 403 -11.05 -6.49 -0.95
N MET A 404 -11.66 -5.40 -1.40
CA MET A 404 -10.92 -4.25 -1.92
C MET A 404 -10.51 -3.29 -0.80
N GLY A 405 -9.23 -2.93 -0.75
CA GLY A 405 -8.68 -1.93 0.16
C GLY A 405 -8.81 -0.51 -0.36
N GLY A 406 -7.82 0.32 -0.08
CA GLY A 406 -7.73 1.70 -0.60
C GLY A 406 -7.98 1.76 -2.10
N MET A 407 -7.45 0.80 -2.85
CA MET A 407 -7.56 0.77 -4.30
C MET A 407 -7.67 -0.63 -4.89
N ALA A 408 -8.55 -0.82 -5.88
CA ALA A 408 -8.57 -2.01 -6.71
C ALA A 408 -8.93 -1.59 -8.13
N ALA A 409 -8.03 -0.85 -8.78
CA ALA A 409 -8.29 -0.18 -10.04
C ALA A 409 -7.51 -0.85 -11.19
N SER A 410 -8.10 -0.83 -12.39
CA SER A 410 -7.48 -1.33 -13.61
C SER A 410 -7.05 -2.80 -13.49
N GLY A 411 -5.75 -3.13 -13.46
CA GLY A 411 -5.29 -4.51 -13.25
C GLY A 411 -5.78 -5.11 -11.92
N GLY A 412 -5.88 -4.29 -10.87
CA GLY A 412 -6.50 -4.71 -9.60
C GLY A 412 -7.98 -5.06 -9.74
N TYR A 413 -8.71 -4.37 -10.63
CA TYR A 413 -10.08 -4.75 -10.96
C TYR A 413 -10.14 -5.96 -11.90
N TRP A 414 -9.17 -6.13 -12.81
CA TRP A 414 -9.08 -7.30 -13.69
C TRP A 414 -9.02 -8.60 -12.89
N ILE A 415 -8.10 -8.69 -11.92
CA ILE A 415 -7.96 -9.87 -11.06
C ILE A 415 -9.18 -10.12 -10.17
N SER A 416 -9.95 -9.06 -9.88
CA SER A 416 -11.13 -9.12 -9.02
C SER A 416 -12.40 -9.50 -9.77
N SER A 417 -12.48 -9.15 -11.05
CA SER A 417 -13.74 -9.06 -11.81
C SER A 417 -14.50 -10.37 -11.97
N THR A 418 -13.83 -11.53 -11.87
CA THR A 418 -14.46 -12.85 -11.96
C THR A 418 -14.71 -13.53 -10.62
N ALA A 419 -14.38 -12.89 -9.49
CA ALA A 419 -14.63 -13.44 -8.16
C ALA A 419 -16.13 -13.71 -7.94
N ASP A 420 -16.44 -14.67 -7.07
CA ASP A 420 -17.83 -15.03 -6.73
C ASP A 420 -18.57 -13.90 -6.02
N TYR A 421 -17.81 -13.06 -5.31
CA TYR A 421 -18.32 -11.86 -4.66
C TYR A 421 -17.22 -10.82 -4.49
N ILE A 422 -17.58 -9.54 -4.61
CA ILE A 422 -16.68 -8.40 -4.45
C ILE A 422 -17.22 -7.48 -3.36
N VAL A 423 -16.43 -7.32 -2.31
CA VAL A 423 -16.65 -6.36 -1.21
C VAL A 423 -15.68 -5.19 -1.36
N ALA A 424 -16.17 -3.97 -1.23
CA ALA A 424 -15.33 -2.77 -1.24
C ALA A 424 -15.79 -1.75 -0.20
N ASP A 425 -14.87 -0.95 0.34
CA ASP A 425 -15.27 0.18 1.16
C ASP A 425 -15.93 1.26 0.28
N LYS A 426 -16.81 2.08 0.87
CA LYS A 426 -17.47 3.20 0.16
C LYS A 426 -16.46 4.17 -0.49
N ASN A 427 -15.27 4.30 0.09
CA ASN A 427 -14.16 5.14 -0.36
C ASN A 427 -13.10 4.40 -1.17
N THR A 428 -13.20 3.07 -1.36
CA THR A 428 -12.30 2.34 -2.24
C THR A 428 -12.28 2.96 -3.64
N ILE A 429 -11.09 3.17 -4.20
CA ILE A 429 -10.94 3.61 -5.58
C ILE A 429 -10.84 2.38 -6.50
N THR A 430 -11.83 2.17 -7.38
CA THR A 430 -11.90 1.00 -8.26
C THR A 430 -12.34 1.38 -9.69
N GLY A 431 -12.66 0.38 -10.52
CA GLY A 431 -12.93 0.53 -11.94
C GLY A 431 -11.64 0.76 -12.72
N SER A 432 -11.50 1.91 -13.37
CA SER A 432 -10.41 2.23 -14.30
C SER A 432 -10.23 1.16 -15.41
N ILE A 433 -11.35 0.59 -15.86
CA ILE A 433 -11.41 -0.45 -16.89
C ILE A 433 -10.99 0.17 -18.23
N GLY A 434 -9.73 0.00 -18.58
CA GLY A 434 -9.09 0.59 -19.75
C GLY A 434 -7.65 0.14 -19.83
N ILE A 435 -7.03 0.32 -21.00
CA ILE A 435 -5.72 -0.23 -21.32
C ILE A 435 -4.93 0.77 -22.17
N PHE A 436 -3.61 0.77 -22.00
CA PHE A 436 -2.71 1.58 -22.81
C PHE A 436 -1.34 0.91 -23.00
N ALA A 437 -0.58 1.41 -23.96
CA ALA A 437 0.85 1.20 -24.12
C ALA A 437 1.55 2.53 -24.36
N LEU A 438 2.80 2.62 -23.91
CA LEU A 438 3.66 3.80 -24.05
C LEU A 438 5.06 3.32 -24.45
N PHE A 439 5.54 3.79 -25.60
CA PHE A 439 6.88 3.50 -26.11
C PHE A 439 7.58 4.83 -26.46
N PRO A 440 8.51 5.33 -25.64
CA PRO A 440 9.31 6.48 -26.02
C PRO A 440 10.44 6.09 -26.98
N THR A 441 10.65 6.89 -28.03
CA THR A 441 11.82 6.80 -28.92
C THR A 441 12.71 8.04 -28.78
N PHE A 442 14.01 7.85 -28.96
CA PHE A 442 15.07 8.83 -28.71
C PHE A 442 15.88 9.17 -29.98
N GLU A 443 15.35 8.83 -31.16
CA GLU A 443 16.00 9.02 -32.46
C GLU A 443 16.39 10.49 -32.70
N ASN A 444 15.53 11.43 -32.31
CA ASN A 444 15.78 12.85 -32.48
C ASN A 444 16.75 13.37 -31.40
N THR A 445 16.67 12.84 -30.18
CA THR A 445 17.62 13.11 -29.10
C THR A 445 19.04 12.75 -29.52
N ILE A 446 19.27 11.52 -30.00
CA ILE A 446 20.61 11.08 -30.41
C ILE A 446 21.12 11.82 -31.64
N LYS A 447 20.22 12.14 -32.59
CA LYS A 447 20.56 12.94 -33.78
C LYS A 447 21.05 14.33 -33.38
N LYS A 448 20.42 14.96 -32.40
CA LYS A 448 20.85 16.26 -31.85
C LYS A 448 22.20 16.19 -31.13
N MET A 449 22.56 15.02 -30.60
CA MET A 449 23.90 14.75 -30.04
C MET A 449 24.96 14.35 -31.08
N GLY A 450 24.62 14.35 -32.38
CA GLY A 450 25.54 13.98 -33.45
C GLY A 450 25.71 12.48 -33.65
N MET A 451 24.82 11.66 -33.06
CA MET A 451 24.78 10.21 -33.26
C MET A 451 23.71 9.83 -34.28
N SER A 452 23.90 8.70 -34.97
CA SER A 452 22.91 8.14 -35.90
C SER A 452 22.87 6.62 -35.78
N THR A 453 21.73 6.03 -36.14
CA THR A 453 21.55 4.58 -36.25
C THR A 453 21.32 4.20 -37.71
N ASP A 454 21.99 3.15 -38.17
CA ASP A 454 21.78 2.54 -39.48
C ASP A 454 21.85 1.02 -39.34
N GLY A 455 21.14 0.29 -40.20
CA GLY A 455 21.03 -1.16 -40.10
C GLY A 455 20.13 -1.77 -41.17
N VAL A 456 20.01 -3.09 -41.13
CA VAL A 456 19.14 -3.87 -42.02
C VAL A 456 18.18 -4.71 -41.20
N ALA A 457 16.93 -4.78 -41.65
CA ALA A 457 15.91 -5.65 -41.09
C ALA A 457 15.46 -6.64 -42.15
N THR A 458 15.14 -7.87 -41.74
CA THR A 458 14.59 -8.89 -42.64
C THR A 458 13.12 -8.63 -42.97
N THR A 459 12.42 -7.83 -42.16
CA THR A 459 11.01 -7.46 -42.32
C THR A 459 10.75 -6.06 -41.77
N ASP A 460 9.67 -5.40 -42.21
CA ASP A 460 9.26 -4.07 -41.73
C ASP A 460 8.71 -4.06 -40.28
N ILE A 461 8.57 -5.25 -39.67
CA ILE A 461 8.08 -5.46 -38.30
C ILE A 461 9.17 -5.97 -37.36
N ALA A 462 10.41 -6.11 -37.84
CA ALA A 462 11.52 -6.57 -37.02
C ALA A 462 11.69 -5.68 -35.78
N GLU A 463 12.22 -6.27 -34.72
CA GLU A 463 12.33 -5.68 -33.38
C GLU A 463 12.79 -4.22 -33.45
N THR A 464 11.98 -3.34 -32.86
CA THR A 464 12.14 -1.90 -33.01
C THR A 464 13.05 -1.36 -31.93
N SER A 465 14.13 -0.68 -32.32
CA SER A 465 15.05 -0.02 -31.40
C SER A 465 14.43 1.26 -30.82
N ALA A 466 14.64 1.53 -29.53
CA ALA A 466 14.28 2.82 -28.92
C ALA A 466 15.04 4.01 -29.55
N LEU A 467 16.10 3.75 -30.32
CA LEU A 467 16.89 4.76 -31.02
C LEU A 467 16.42 5.00 -32.46
N SER A 468 15.37 4.32 -32.91
CA SER A 468 14.83 4.44 -34.27
C SER A 468 13.34 4.80 -34.23
N PRO A 469 12.82 5.54 -35.24
CA PRO A 469 11.39 5.84 -35.30
C PRO A 469 10.53 4.57 -35.37
N LEU A 470 9.38 4.61 -34.71
CA LEU A 470 8.39 3.54 -34.79
C LEU A 470 7.68 3.56 -36.16
N SER A 471 7.76 2.46 -36.92
CA SER A 471 7.14 2.37 -38.26
C SER A 471 5.61 2.42 -38.17
N LYS A 472 4.94 2.89 -39.23
CA LYS A 472 3.47 2.94 -39.28
C LYS A 472 2.84 1.55 -39.13
N ASN A 473 3.43 0.52 -39.74
CA ASN A 473 2.97 -0.86 -39.63
C ASN A 473 3.03 -1.36 -38.17
N THR A 474 4.13 -1.09 -37.47
CA THR A 474 4.27 -1.46 -36.05
C THR A 474 3.31 -0.67 -35.15
N GLN A 475 3.10 0.63 -35.43
CA GLN A 475 2.09 1.43 -34.73
C GLN A 475 0.69 0.84 -34.87
N ASP A 476 0.30 0.44 -36.09
CA ASP A 476 -1.02 -0.15 -36.35
C ASP A 476 -1.19 -1.51 -35.64
N ILE A 477 -0.13 -2.33 -35.58
CA ILE A 477 -0.11 -3.58 -34.82
C ILE A 477 -0.34 -3.33 -33.32
N TYR A 478 0.36 -2.36 -32.73
CA TYR A 478 0.17 -2.02 -31.32
C TYR A 478 -1.24 -1.49 -31.05
N GLN A 479 -1.78 -0.63 -31.92
CA GLN A 479 -3.13 -0.12 -31.77
C GLN A 479 -4.17 -1.26 -31.80
N LEU A 480 -4.08 -2.17 -32.78
CA LEU A 480 -4.95 -3.36 -32.86
C LEU A 480 -4.83 -4.25 -31.63
N SER A 481 -3.61 -4.41 -31.11
CA SER A 481 -3.37 -5.21 -29.90
C SER A 481 -4.01 -4.59 -28.66
N ILE A 482 -3.95 -3.26 -28.52
CA ILE A 482 -4.59 -2.52 -27.42
C ILE A 482 -6.12 -2.55 -27.53
N GLU A 483 -6.67 -2.44 -28.74
CA GLU A 483 -8.10 -2.62 -28.99
C GLU A 483 -8.59 -4.01 -28.59
N ASN A 484 -7.86 -5.06 -28.98
CA ASN A 484 -8.16 -6.43 -28.56
C ASN A 484 -8.05 -6.62 -27.04
N GLY A 485 -7.04 -6.03 -26.41
CA GLY A 485 -6.87 -6.07 -24.96
C GLY A 485 -8.03 -5.39 -24.22
N TYR A 486 -8.53 -4.27 -24.71
CA TYR A 486 -9.71 -3.60 -24.16
C TYR A 486 -10.97 -4.45 -24.32
N ASP A 487 -11.18 -5.00 -25.52
CA ASP A 487 -12.31 -5.87 -25.81
C ASP A 487 -12.34 -7.11 -24.89
N ARG A 488 -11.16 -7.70 -24.63
CA ARG A 488 -11.00 -8.78 -23.65
C ARG A 488 -11.30 -8.31 -22.23
N PHE A 489 -10.89 -7.10 -21.83
CA PHE A 489 -11.23 -6.57 -20.51
C PHE A 489 -12.76 -6.49 -20.34
N LEU A 490 -13.44 -5.93 -21.33
CA LEU A 490 -14.90 -5.85 -21.32
C LEU A 490 -15.54 -7.25 -21.22
N ASP A 491 -15.01 -8.25 -21.91
CA ASP A 491 -15.50 -9.63 -21.82
C ASP A 491 -15.32 -10.25 -20.44
N VAL A 492 -14.14 -10.06 -19.83
CA VAL A 492 -13.87 -10.58 -18.48
C VAL A 492 -14.83 -9.97 -17.47
N VAL A 493 -15.02 -8.65 -17.51
CA VAL A 493 -15.95 -7.95 -16.60
C VAL A 493 -17.40 -8.31 -16.91
N SER A 494 -17.77 -8.40 -18.18
CA SER A 494 -19.12 -8.82 -18.64
C SER A 494 -19.50 -10.18 -18.06
N ARG A 495 -18.59 -11.17 -18.18
CA ARG A 495 -18.81 -12.52 -17.64
C ARG A 495 -18.89 -12.52 -16.12
N GLY A 496 -17.93 -11.90 -15.45
CA GLY A 496 -17.83 -11.96 -13.99
C GLY A 496 -18.93 -11.17 -13.28
N ARG A 497 -19.36 -10.04 -13.84
CA ARG A 497 -20.40 -9.17 -13.26
C ARG A 497 -21.79 -9.40 -13.85
N GLN A 498 -21.92 -10.34 -14.79
CA GLN A 498 -23.16 -10.66 -15.51
C GLN A 498 -23.82 -9.41 -16.14
N LEU A 499 -22.99 -8.51 -16.66
CA LEU A 499 -23.40 -7.30 -17.36
C LEU A 499 -23.19 -7.49 -18.86
N SER A 500 -24.06 -6.93 -19.70
CA SER A 500 -23.78 -6.95 -21.14
C SER A 500 -22.52 -6.13 -21.45
N LYS A 501 -21.75 -6.54 -22.46
CA LYS A 501 -20.53 -5.85 -22.88
C LYS A 501 -20.76 -4.34 -23.12
N ASP A 502 -21.86 -3.99 -23.77
CA ASP A 502 -22.28 -2.59 -23.99
C ASP A 502 -22.55 -1.81 -22.70
N LYS A 503 -23.08 -2.45 -21.66
CA LYS A 503 -23.27 -1.81 -20.36
C LYS A 503 -21.93 -1.59 -19.66
N VAL A 504 -21.05 -2.60 -19.72
CA VAL A 504 -19.69 -2.49 -19.17
C VAL A 504 -18.95 -1.35 -19.86
N ASP A 505 -18.99 -1.26 -21.19
CA ASP A 505 -18.30 -0.21 -21.94
C ASP A 505 -18.73 1.20 -21.50
N LYS A 506 -20.03 1.42 -21.24
CA LYS A 506 -20.55 2.71 -20.75
C LYS A 506 -20.04 3.13 -19.37
N ILE A 507 -19.67 2.18 -18.52
CA ILE A 507 -19.12 2.42 -17.17
C ILE A 507 -17.61 2.16 -17.09
N ALA A 508 -16.99 1.78 -18.21
CA ALA A 508 -15.58 1.51 -18.38
C ALA A 508 -14.87 2.75 -18.95
N GLN A 509 -14.27 2.65 -20.14
CA GLN A 509 -13.56 3.74 -20.81
C GLN A 509 -12.44 4.36 -19.96
N GLY A 510 -11.87 3.59 -19.03
CA GLY A 510 -10.84 4.04 -18.08
C GLY A 510 -11.39 4.80 -16.86
N GLN A 511 -12.71 4.90 -16.69
CA GLN A 511 -13.33 5.70 -15.64
C GLN A 511 -13.09 5.13 -14.24
N VAL A 512 -12.70 5.99 -13.32
CA VAL A 512 -12.49 5.67 -11.91
C VAL A 512 -13.78 5.87 -11.12
N TRP A 513 -14.08 4.92 -10.24
CA TRP A 513 -15.27 4.92 -9.38
C TRP A 513 -14.88 4.79 -7.91
N LEU A 514 -15.59 5.48 -7.01
CA LEU A 514 -15.59 5.11 -5.59
C LEU A 514 -16.39 3.82 -5.40
N GLY A 515 -16.08 3.02 -4.38
CA GLY A 515 -16.77 1.75 -4.11
C GLY A 515 -18.29 1.89 -4.03
N GLN A 516 -18.79 2.97 -3.41
CA GLN A 516 -20.24 3.25 -3.36
C GLN A 516 -20.89 3.50 -4.72
N ASP A 517 -20.14 4.06 -5.68
CA ASP A 517 -20.64 4.27 -7.04
C ASP A 517 -20.41 3.03 -7.90
N ALA A 518 -19.32 2.29 -7.66
CA ALA A 518 -19.05 1.00 -8.30
C ALA A 518 -20.16 -0.01 -7.98
N GLN A 519 -20.63 -0.07 -6.72
CA GLN A 519 -21.76 -0.90 -6.32
C GLN A 519 -23.04 -0.54 -7.09
N LYS A 520 -23.40 0.74 -7.17
CA LYS A 520 -24.57 1.21 -7.93
C LYS A 520 -24.51 0.82 -9.42
N ASN A 521 -23.30 0.71 -9.97
CA ASN A 521 -23.07 0.31 -11.36
C ASN A 521 -22.90 -1.22 -11.55
N GLY A 522 -23.01 -2.02 -10.49
CA GLY A 522 -22.86 -3.48 -10.54
C GLY A 522 -21.41 -3.99 -10.62
N LEU A 523 -20.42 -3.11 -10.44
CA LEU A 523 -18.99 -3.48 -10.42
C LEU A 523 -18.55 -4.08 -9.07
N VAL A 524 -19.28 -3.76 -8.00
CA VAL A 524 -19.07 -4.28 -6.64
C VAL A 524 -20.40 -4.84 -6.14
N ASP A 525 -20.37 -5.91 -5.34
CA ASP A 525 -21.59 -6.54 -4.81
C ASP A 525 -22.04 -5.87 -3.50
N GLU A 526 -21.11 -5.66 -2.57
CA GLU A 526 -21.42 -5.18 -1.22
C GLU A 526 -20.41 -4.13 -0.75
N LEU A 527 -20.92 -3.14 0.00
CA LEU A 527 -20.04 -2.22 0.71
C LEU A 527 -19.63 -2.81 2.04
N GLY A 528 -18.34 -2.82 2.32
CA GLY A 528 -17.81 -3.49 3.50
C GLY A 528 -16.30 -3.48 3.59
N ASP A 529 -15.82 -4.25 4.56
CA ASP A 529 -14.41 -4.48 4.84
C ASP A 529 -14.07 -5.98 4.72
N ILE A 530 -12.89 -6.37 5.22
CA ILE A 530 -12.44 -7.76 5.13
C ILE A 530 -13.29 -8.72 5.98
N ASP A 531 -13.88 -8.26 7.08
CA ASP A 531 -14.76 -9.10 7.92
C ASP A 531 -15.97 -9.55 7.10
N ILE A 532 -16.59 -8.62 6.38
CA ILE A 532 -17.72 -8.91 5.48
C ILE A 532 -17.30 -9.87 4.37
N ALA A 533 -16.07 -9.74 3.85
CA ALA A 533 -15.55 -10.66 2.84
C ALA A 533 -15.36 -12.09 3.39
N ILE A 534 -14.85 -12.22 4.61
CA ILE A 534 -14.67 -13.50 5.32
C ILE A 534 -16.04 -14.13 5.61
N ASP A 535 -16.98 -13.37 6.17
CA ASP A 535 -18.34 -13.83 6.44
C ASP A 535 -19.03 -14.30 5.15
N LYS A 536 -18.87 -13.54 4.07
CA LYS A 536 -19.43 -13.89 2.77
C LYS A 536 -18.86 -15.19 2.25
N VAL A 537 -17.53 -15.35 2.28
CA VAL A 537 -16.90 -16.53 1.70
C VAL A 537 -17.28 -17.80 2.47
N VAL A 538 -17.39 -17.70 3.80
CA VAL A 538 -17.92 -18.79 4.65
C VAL A 538 -19.37 -19.11 4.28
N ALA A 539 -20.21 -18.10 4.06
CA ALA A 539 -21.58 -18.30 3.61
C ALA A 539 -21.65 -18.96 2.20
N LEU A 540 -20.73 -18.63 1.29
CA LEU A 540 -20.63 -19.27 -0.03
C LEU A 540 -20.26 -20.76 0.08
N VAL A 541 -19.32 -21.12 0.96
CA VAL A 541 -18.97 -22.52 1.22
C VAL A 541 -20.19 -23.30 1.74
N ASN A 542 -20.99 -22.67 2.60
CA ASN A 542 -22.13 -23.28 3.27
C ASN A 542 -23.48 -23.13 2.53
N GLN A 543 -23.48 -22.80 1.22
CA GLN A 543 -24.72 -22.67 0.43
C GLN A 543 -25.54 -23.97 0.31
N HIS A 544 -24.89 -25.13 0.45
CA HIS A 544 -25.54 -26.44 0.40
C HIS A 544 -25.58 -27.07 1.81
N PRO A 545 -26.77 -27.16 2.45
CA PRO A 545 -26.90 -27.66 3.83
C PRO A 545 -26.30 -29.05 4.06
N ASP A 546 -26.31 -29.91 3.03
CA ASP A 546 -25.80 -31.28 3.10
C ASP A 546 -24.26 -31.35 3.23
N LYS A 547 -23.56 -30.23 3.03
CA LYS A 547 -22.09 -30.09 3.14
C LYS A 547 -21.68 -28.98 4.12
N TYR A 548 -22.54 -28.67 5.08
CA TYR A 548 -22.26 -27.63 6.06
C TYR A 548 -20.94 -27.89 6.79
N MET A 549 -20.10 -26.86 6.86
CA MET A 549 -18.83 -26.84 7.56
C MET A 549 -18.89 -25.77 8.65
N ASP A 550 -18.45 -26.13 9.86
CA ASP A 550 -18.26 -25.22 10.98
C ASP A 550 -16.76 -24.98 11.23
N ASN A 551 -16.47 -24.05 12.15
CA ASN A 551 -15.12 -23.76 12.67
C ASN A 551 -14.10 -23.47 11.54
N PHE A 552 -14.24 -22.30 10.91
CA PHE A 552 -13.25 -21.84 9.95
C PHE A 552 -12.14 -21.06 10.65
N SER A 553 -10.89 -21.42 10.35
CA SER A 553 -9.74 -20.59 10.66
C SER A 553 -9.38 -19.72 9.45
N VAL A 554 -8.94 -18.50 9.71
CA VAL A 554 -8.41 -17.60 8.68
C VAL A 554 -6.90 -17.73 8.69
N GLN A 555 -6.30 -18.05 7.54
CA GLN A 555 -4.85 -18.13 7.37
C GLN A 555 -4.39 -17.13 6.31
N TRP A 556 -3.47 -16.24 6.67
CA TRP A 556 -2.83 -15.34 5.71
C TRP A 556 -1.66 -16.08 5.04
N LEU A 557 -1.73 -16.24 3.72
CA LEU A 557 -0.65 -16.88 2.96
C LEU A 557 0.41 -15.84 2.60
N VAL A 558 1.66 -16.14 2.93
CA VAL A 558 2.83 -15.34 2.60
C VAL A 558 3.85 -16.20 1.86
N ASP A 559 4.64 -15.58 0.99
CA ASP A 559 5.69 -16.31 0.27
C ASP A 559 6.88 -16.58 1.20
N GLU A 560 6.87 -17.75 1.84
CA GLU A 560 7.88 -18.19 2.81
C GLU A 560 9.22 -18.63 2.18
N ASP A 561 9.65 -18.07 1.03
CA ASP A 561 10.96 -18.43 0.45
C ASP A 561 12.11 -17.88 1.32
N ASN A 562 12.34 -18.59 2.43
CA ASN A 562 13.11 -18.24 3.61
C ASN A 562 14.59 -18.60 3.49
N SER A 563 15.06 -18.98 2.30
CA SER A 563 16.49 -19.21 2.16
C SER A 563 17.22 -17.87 2.30
N PHE A 564 18.08 -17.77 3.34
CA PHE A 564 18.93 -16.60 3.58
C PHE A 564 19.69 -16.18 2.31
N LEU A 565 20.06 -17.15 1.46
CA LEU A 565 20.70 -16.92 0.17
C LEU A 565 19.77 -16.26 -0.87
N ALA A 566 18.49 -16.64 -0.96
CA ALA A 566 17.53 -15.95 -1.83
C ALA A 566 17.21 -14.53 -1.32
N LYS A 567 17.07 -14.34 0.01
CA LYS A 567 16.92 -13.01 0.61
C LYS A 567 18.17 -12.14 0.34
N LEU A 568 19.36 -12.72 0.38
CA LEU A 568 20.61 -12.02 0.09
C LEU A 568 20.80 -11.70 -1.41
N ASP A 569 20.50 -12.63 -2.32
CA ASP A 569 20.61 -12.40 -3.78
C ASP A 569 19.59 -11.34 -4.26
N ARG A 570 18.34 -11.41 -3.79
CA ARG A 570 17.31 -10.40 -4.09
C ARG A 570 17.74 -9.01 -3.61
N LYS A 571 18.23 -8.91 -2.37
CA LYS A 571 18.72 -7.65 -1.80
C LYS A 571 20.01 -7.15 -2.46
N LEU A 572 20.91 -8.03 -2.89
CA LEU A 572 22.13 -7.64 -3.61
C LEU A 572 21.83 -7.10 -5.02
N LYS A 573 20.90 -7.73 -5.75
CA LYS A 573 20.44 -7.25 -7.06
C LYS A 573 19.73 -5.91 -6.96
N GLN A 574 18.85 -5.73 -5.98
CA GLN A 574 18.18 -4.44 -5.72
C GLN A 574 19.18 -3.34 -5.31
N LYS A 575 20.19 -3.66 -4.47
CA LYS A 575 21.23 -2.70 -4.06
C LYS A 575 22.19 -2.32 -5.18
N GLY A 576 22.45 -3.20 -6.15
CA GLY A 576 23.26 -2.90 -7.33
C GLY A 576 22.71 -1.74 -8.17
N GLN A 577 21.38 -1.64 -8.26
CA GLN A 577 20.71 -0.50 -8.90
C GLN A 577 20.61 0.74 -7.98
N ALA A 578 20.38 0.55 -6.68
CA ALA A 578 20.20 1.66 -5.74
C ALA A 578 21.50 2.45 -5.45
N LEU A 579 22.66 1.77 -5.40
CA LEU A 579 23.97 2.37 -5.09
C LEU A 579 24.41 3.45 -6.09
N LEU A 580 23.98 3.37 -7.35
CA LEU A 580 24.25 4.41 -8.35
C LEU A 580 23.41 5.68 -8.14
N THR A 581 22.26 5.58 -7.48
CA THR A 581 21.30 6.70 -7.37
C THR A 581 21.43 7.51 -6.09
N ASN A 582 21.90 6.91 -4.98
CA ASN A 582 22.03 7.58 -3.68
C ASN A 582 23.37 8.29 -3.48
N TRP A 583 24.33 8.13 -4.39
CA TRP A 583 25.60 8.87 -4.33
C TRP A 583 25.45 10.36 -4.71
N LEU A 584 24.36 10.71 -5.40
CA LEU A 584 24.01 12.09 -5.74
C LEU A 584 22.96 12.56 -4.72
N GLY A 585 23.39 13.17 -3.62
CA GLY A 585 22.50 13.73 -2.60
C GLY A 585 21.60 14.83 -3.18
N LEU A 586 20.41 14.46 -3.64
CA LEU A 586 19.46 15.34 -4.30
C LEU A 586 18.43 15.90 -3.29
N PRO A 587 17.97 17.16 -3.44
CA PRO A 587 17.00 17.81 -2.55
C PRO A 587 15.65 17.08 -2.43
N GLN A 588 14.87 17.38 -1.37
CA GLN A 588 13.54 16.80 -1.12
C GLN A 588 12.54 17.01 -2.27
N GLU A 589 12.65 18.10 -3.04
CA GLU A 589 11.81 18.35 -4.21
C GLU A 589 12.08 17.31 -5.33
N VAL A 590 13.30 16.77 -5.40
CA VAL A 590 13.68 15.73 -6.36
C VAL A 590 13.10 14.37 -5.97
N HIS A 591 12.76 14.13 -4.70
CA HIS A 591 12.08 12.90 -4.29
C HIS A 591 10.68 12.76 -4.89
N GLN A 592 9.93 13.85 -5.07
CA GLN A 592 8.61 13.78 -5.72
C GLN A 592 8.73 13.43 -7.20
N VAL A 593 9.72 14.02 -7.89
CA VAL A 593 10.04 13.69 -9.28
C VAL A 593 10.53 12.24 -9.38
N LYS A 594 11.40 11.80 -8.48
CA LYS A 594 11.91 10.41 -8.43
C LYS A 594 10.77 9.41 -8.19
N LYS A 595 9.83 9.68 -7.27
CA LYS A 595 8.69 8.79 -7.00
C LYS A 595 7.77 8.63 -8.22
N GLN A 596 7.51 9.71 -8.96
CA GLN A 596 6.68 9.64 -10.17
C GLN A 596 7.42 9.00 -11.35
N LEU A 597 8.74 9.23 -11.49
CA LEU A 597 9.56 8.56 -12.50
C LEU A 597 9.80 7.07 -12.19
N ASN A 598 9.85 6.68 -10.91
CA ASN A 598 9.94 5.27 -10.48
C ASN A 598 8.71 4.46 -10.90
N VAL A 599 7.56 5.07 -11.19
CA VAL A 599 6.42 4.32 -11.75
C VAL A 599 6.78 3.70 -13.10
N LEU A 600 7.60 4.38 -13.91
CA LEU A 600 8.06 3.86 -15.20
C LEU A 600 8.95 2.64 -15.05
N THR A 601 9.70 2.50 -13.94
CA THR A 601 10.53 1.30 -13.72
C THR A 601 9.68 0.08 -13.35
N LYS A 602 8.42 0.28 -12.96
CA LYS A 602 7.45 -0.80 -12.69
C LYS A 602 6.66 -1.22 -13.94
N PHE A 603 6.90 -0.59 -15.09
CA PHE A 603 6.27 -0.96 -16.36
C PHE A 603 7.14 -2.01 -17.07
N ASN A 604 6.94 -3.27 -16.71
CA ASN A 604 7.70 -4.42 -17.21
C ASN A 604 6.84 -5.48 -17.93
N ASP A 605 5.64 -5.12 -18.40
CA ASP A 605 4.77 -6.08 -19.08
C ASP A 605 5.46 -6.63 -20.34
N PRO A 606 5.48 -7.96 -20.55
CA PRO A 606 6.21 -8.56 -21.67
C PRO A 606 5.66 -8.16 -23.05
N LYS A 607 4.44 -7.63 -23.12
CA LYS A 607 3.82 -7.08 -24.34
C LYS A 607 3.77 -5.56 -24.34
N GLY A 608 4.30 -4.90 -23.31
CA GLY A 608 4.20 -3.45 -23.12
C GLY A 608 2.77 -2.95 -22.89
N GLN A 609 1.86 -3.82 -22.41
CA GLN A 609 0.45 -3.50 -22.21
C GLN A 609 0.13 -3.28 -20.74
N TYR A 610 -0.47 -2.14 -20.43
CA TYR A 610 -0.66 -1.71 -19.05
C TYR A 610 -2.11 -1.44 -18.71
N LEU A 611 -2.52 -2.00 -17.58
CA LEU A 611 -3.77 -1.78 -16.87
C LEU A 611 -3.44 -1.00 -15.59
N TYR A 612 -3.09 0.28 -15.72
CA TYR A 612 -2.68 1.10 -14.56
C TYR A 612 -3.56 2.34 -14.35
N CYS A 613 -3.85 2.68 -13.08
CA CYS A 613 -4.52 3.92 -12.71
C CYS A 613 -3.55 4.93 -12.07
N LEU A 614 -2.99 5.83 -12.88
CA LEU A 614 -2.10 6.88 -12.38
C LEU A 614 -2.84 7.92 -11.53
N ASN A 615 -4.04 8.31 -11.96
CA ASN A 615 -4.86 9.30 -11.27
C ASN A 615 -5.42 8.82 -9.93
N CYS A 616 -5.28 7.53 -9.62
CA CYS A 616 -5.66 6.97 -8.34
C CYS A 616 -4.57 7.14 -7.26
N GLY A 617 -3.39 7.68 -7.61
CA GLY A 617 -2.25 7.85 -6.69
C GLY A 617 -2.57 8.65 -5.42
N SER A 618 -1.63 8.69 -4.47
CA SER A 618 -1.86 9.11 -3.07
C SER A 618 -2.71 10.38 -2.95
N VAL A 619 -3.95 10.21 -2.48
CA VAL A 619 -4.81 11.31 -2.05
C VAL A 619 -4.21 11.87 -0.76
N LYS A 620 -3.90 13.15 -0.76
CA LYS A 620 -3.34 13.84 0.42
C LYS A 620 -4.39 14.70 1.11
#